data_AF-A0AAW5BN83-F1
#
_entry.id   AF-A0AAW5BN83-F1
#
_cell.length_a   1.000
_cell.length_b   1.000
_cell.length_c   1.000
_cell.angle_alpha   90.00
_cell.angle_beta   90.00
_cell.angle_gamma   90.00
#
_symmetry.space_group_name_H-M   'P 1'
#
loop_
_entity.id
_entity.type
_entity.pdbx_description
1 polymer ?
#
loop_
_entity_poly.entity_id
_entity_poly.type
_entity_poly.pdbx_seq_one_letter_code
_entity_poly.pdbx_strand_id
1 'polypeptide(L)' 'MKITKDNLNEVMFENQDARLLIEDVVTHTGASLYYYHDMEITVQRALDIWYKAMGAEEEEDRPVPLFDFSNKLRLEPLFA' A
#
# COMPACT_ATOMS: atom_id res chain seq x y z
N MET A 1 2.67 13.14 2.56
CA MET A 1 2.51 12.94 4.01
C MET A 1 2.96 11.54 4.38
N LYS A 2 3.69 11.31 5.48
CA LYS A 2 3.99 9.95 5.95
C LYS A 2 2.78 9.42 6.72
N ILE A 3 2.28 8.23 6.38
CA ILE A 3 1.20 7.57 7.13
C ILE A 3 1.79 6.92 8.38
N THR A 4 1.10 7.12 9.49
CA THR A 4 1.38 6.55 10.82
C THR A 4 0.05 6.20 11.46
N LYS A 5 0.07 5.38 12.52
CA LYS A 5 -1.15 5.05 13.28
C LYS A 5 -1.92 6.29 13.77
N ASP A 6 -1.21 7.40 13.98
CA ASP A 6 -1.75 8.62 14.58
C ASP A 6 -2.42 9.55 13.55
N ASN A 7 -2.21 9.34 12.24
CA ASN A 7 -2.74 10.21 11.18
C ASN A 7 -3.52 9.46 10.09
N LEU A 8 -3.95 8.23 10.36
CA LEU A 8 -4.82 7.47 9.44
C LEU A 8 -6.12 8.20 9.13
N ASN A 9 -6.65 9.01 10.07
CA ASN A 9 -7.84 9.82 9.87
C ASN A 9 -7.68 10.92 8.79
N GLU A 10 -6.45 11.27 8.40
CA GLU A 10 -6.16 12.24 7.33
C GLU A 10 -6.06 11.58 5.94
N VAL A 11 -6.17 10.25 5.88
CA VAL A 11 -6.10 9.44 4.67
C VAL A 11 -7.51 9.06 4.22
N MET A 12 -7.79 9.16 2.92
CA MET A 12 -9.04 8.70 2.35
C MET A 12 -8.96 7.19 2.06
N PHE A 13 -9.94 6.45 2.57
CA PHE A 13 -10.06 5.01 2.36
C PHE A 13 -11.41 4.70 1.71
N GLU A 14 -11.39 3.77 0.77
CA GLU A 14 -12.60 3.24 0.13
C GLU A 14 -13.58 2.66 1.17
N ASN A 15 -13.05 1.95 2.17
CA ASN A 15 -13.85 1.38 3.25
C ASN A 15 -13.01 1.13 4.51
N GLN A 16 -13.65 0.57 5.54
CA GLN A 16 -13.02 0.27 6.82
C GLN A 16 -11.95 -0.83 6.72
N ASP A 17 -12.09 -1.81 5.82
CA ASP A 17 -11.13 -2.90 5.66
C ASP A 17 -9.79 -2.37 5.12
N ALA A 18 -9.83 -1.46 4.14
CA ALA A 18 -8.64 -0.79 3.62
C ALA A 18 -7.89 -0.05 4.73
N ARG A 19 -8.63 0.62 5.63
CA ARG A 19 -8.04 1.30 6.79
C ARG A 19 -7.36 0.33 7.74
N LEU A 20 -8.03 -0.77 8.10
CA LEU A 20 -7.50 -1.78 9.03
C LEU A 20 -6.21 -2.42 8.48
N LEU A 21 -6.15 -2.70 7.18
CA LEU A 21 -4.96 -3.24 6.53
C LEU A 21 -3.77 -2.27 6.63
N ILE A 22 -3.98 -0.98 6.38
CA ILE A 22 -2.91 0.03 6.49
C ILE A 22 -2.52 0.27 7.96
N GLU A 23 -3.48 0.25 8.88
CA GLU A 23 -3.22 0.31 10.32
C GLU A 23 -2.32 -0.82 10.77
N ASP A 24 -2.60 -2.05 10.33
CA ASP A 24 -1.79 -3.22 10.63
C ASP A 24 -0.35 -3.05 10.12
N VAL A 25 -0.17 -2.55 8.89
CA VAL A 25 1.17 -2.28 8.33
C VAL A 25 1.94 -1.27 9.17
N VAL A 26 1.35 -0.13 9.54
CA VAL A 26 2.08 0.93 10.27
C VAL A 26 2.27 0.64 11.76
N THR A 27 1.58 -0.36 12.30
CA THR A 27 1.67 -0.76 13.72
C THR A 27 2.55 -1.98 13.94
N HIS A 28 2.47 -2.97 13.05
CA HIS A 28 3.15 -4.24 13.19
C HIS A 28 4.38 -4.40 12.29
N THR A 29 4.60 -3.50 11.32
CA THR A 29 5.79 -3.55 10.45
C THR A 29 6.62 -2.27 10.53
N GLY A 30 7.89 -2.35 10.11
CA GLY A 30 8.77 -1.19 9.94
C GLY A 30 8.50 -0.35 8.67
N ALA A 31 7.47 -0.67 7.89
CA ALA A 31 7.22 -0.06 6.59
C ALA A 31 6.87 1.44 6.72
N SER A 32 7.57 2.28 5.94
CA SER A 32 7.27 3.71 5.86
C SER A 32 6.41 4.02 4.64
N LEU A 33 5.11 4.22 4.88
CA LEU A 33 4.14 4.55 3.84
C LEU A 33 4.06 6.08 3.62
N TYR A 34 4.10 6.51 2.37
CA TYR A 34 4.00 7.90 1.94
C TYR A 34 2.73 8.12 1.12
N TYR A 35 1.81 8.86 1.71
CA TYR A 35 0.56 9.28 1.10
C TYR A 35 0.73 10.56 0.29
N TYR A 36 0.24 10.55 -0.95
CA TYR A 36 0.00 11.76 -1.72
C TYR A 36 -1.43 12.22 -1.45
N HIS A 37 -1.58 13.49 -1.05
CA HIS A 37 -2.90 14.07 -0.86
C HIS A 37 -3.74 13.87 -2.14
N ASP A 38 -5.03 13.58 -1.97
CA ASP A 38 -6.04 13.31 -3.01
C ASP A 38 -6.10 11.89 -3.60
N MET A 39 -5.33 10.93 -3.08
CA MET A 39 -5.37 9.55 -3.56
C MET A 39 -6.16 8.64 -2.61
N GLU A 40 -7.36 8.20 -2.97
CA GLU A 40 -8.06 7.20 -2.15
C GLU A 40 -7.31 5.85 -2.13
N ILE A 41 -7.16 5.27 -0.94
CA ILE A 41 -6.65 3.92 -0.76
C ILE A 41 -7.81 2.93 -0.88
N THR A 42 -7.82 2.18 -1.98
CA THR A 42 -8.73 1.05 -2.17
C THR A 42 -8.28 -0.17 -1.37
N VAL A 43 -9.21 -1.09 -1.10
CA VAL A 43 -8.90 -2.36 -0.42
C VAL A 43 -7.80 -3.13 -1.15
N GLN A 44 -7.87 -3.19 -2.48
CA GLN A 44 -6.87 -3.88 -3.28
C GLN A 44 -5.47 -3.28 -3.09
N ARG A 45 -5.35 -1.95 -3.05
CA ARG A 45 -4.07 -1.29 -2.79
C ARG A 45 -3.58 -1.54 -1.36
N ALA A 46 -4.49 -1.51 -0.40
CA ALA A 46 -4.14 -1.81 0.99
C ALA A 46 -3.63 -3.24 1.16
N LEU A 47 -4.26 -4.22 0.49
CA LEU A 47 -3.79 -5.61 0.44
C LEU A 47 -2.41 -5.72 -0.20
N ASP A 48 -2.18 -5.06 -1.34
CA ASP A 48 -0.88 -5.09 -2.01
C ASP A 48 0.23 -4.52 -1.10
N ILE A 49 -0.06 -3.44 -0.37
CA ILE A 49 0.86 -2.84 0.62
C ILE A 49 1.09 -3.82 1.77
N TRP A 50 0.02 -4.41 2.30
CA TRP A 50 0.07 -5.37 3.41
C TRP A 50 0.93 -6.58 3.07
N TYR A 51 0.68 -7.25 1.94
CA TYR A 51 1.48 -8.39 1.50
C TYR A 51 2.96 -8.03 1.31
N LYS A 52 3.25 -6.86 0.74
CA LYS A 52 4.63 -6.39 0.57
C LYS A 52 5.31 -6.09 1.89
N ALA A 53 4.60 -5.51 2.85
CA ALA A 53 5.14 -5.18 4.16
C ALA A 53 5.42 -6.44 4.98
N MET A 54 4.48 -7.39 4.99
CA MET A 54 4.64 -8.68 5.68
C MET A 54 5.70 -9.57 5.02
N GLY A 55 5.75 -9.61 3.69
CA GLY A 55 6.76 -10.37 2.95
C GLY A 55 8.18 -9.79 3.07
N ALA A 56 8.31 -8.50 3.39
CA ALA A 56 9.60 -7.86 3.60
C ALA A 56 10.23 -8.16 4.97
N GLU A 57 9.48 -8.72 5.93
CA GLU A 57 10.05 -9.20 7.20
C GLU A 57 10.66 -10.60 7.09
N GLU A 58 10.22 -11.42 6.12
CA GLU A 58 10.73 -12.78 5.92
C GLU A 58 11.93 -12.87 4.96
N GLU A 59 12.13 -11.90 4.07
CA GLU A 59 13.34 -11.81 3.23
C GLU A 59 14.28 -10.71 3.73
N GLU A 60 15.46 -11.09 4.21
CA GLU A 60 16.56 -10.17 4.51
C GLU A 60 16.74 -9.13 3.38
N ASP A 61 16.53 -7.87 3.73
CA ASP A 61 17.11 -6.69 3.08
C ASP A 61 16.63 -6.38 1.64
N ARG A 62 15.32 -6.27 1.41
CA ARG A 62 14.79 -5.63 0.18
C ARG A 62 13.99 -4.34 0.45
N PRO A 63 14.41 -3.18 -0.08
CA PRO A 63 13.60 -1.97 -0.05
C PRO A 63 12.36 -2.15 -0.92
N VAL A 64 11.17 -2.12 -0.31
CA VAL A 64 9.89 -2.15 -1.02
C VAL A 64 9.57 -0.76 -1.55
N PRO A 65 9.60 -0.52 -2.89
CA PRO A 65 9.12 0.73 -3.43
C PRO A 65 7.60 0.80 -3.26
N LEU A 66 7.14 1.81 -2.53
CA LEU A 66 5.73 2.14 -2.38
C LEU A 66 5.04 2.43 -3.72
N PHE A 67 5.83 2.80 -4.73
CA PHE A 67 5.41 3.06 -6.09
C PHE A 67 6.18 2.19 -7.06
N ASP A 68 5.77 0.93 -7.19
CA ASP A 68 6.13 0.17 -8.37
C ASP A 68 5.20 0.66 -9.51
N PHE A 69 5.56 1.78 -10.15
CA PHE A 69 4.97 2.24 -11.42
C PHE A 69 5.37 1.29 -12.57
N SER A 70 5.29 -0.02 -12.35
CA SER A 70 5.38 -1.00 -13.43
C SER A 70 3.99 -1.17 -14.03
N ASN A 71 3.60 -0.19 -14.84
CA ASN A 71 2.77 -0.30 -16.04
C ASN A 71 2.02 -1.65 -16.24
N LYS A 72 0.99 -1.94 -15.44
CA LYS A 72 -0.01 -2.99 -15.77
C LYS A 72 -1.40 -2.43 -16.06
N LEU A 73 -1.48 -1.16 -16.46
CA LEU A 73 -2.67 -0.57 -17.09
C LEU A 73 -2.57 -0.50 -18.63
N ARG A 74 -1.93 -1.49 -19.27
CA ARG A 74 -2.20 -1.75 -20.69
C ARG A 74 -2.74 -3.16 -20.87
N LEU A 75 -4.03 -3.27 -20.57
CA LEU A 75 -4.93 -4.14 -21.32
C LEU A 75 -4.82 -3.76 -22.80
N GLU A 76 -4.20 -4.61 -23.60
CA GLU A 76 -4.53 -4.80 -25.01
C GLU A 76 -4.36 -6.30 -25.29
N PRO A 77 -5.42 -7.04 -25.67
CA PRO A 77 -5.26 -8.37 -26.22
C PRO A 77 -4.62 -8.23 -27.61
N LEU A 78 -3.38 -8.69 -27.76
CA LEU A 78 -2.78 -8.92 -29.07
C LEU A 78 -3.52 -10.10 -29.71
N PHE A 79 -4.55 -9.80 -30.49
CA PHE A 79 -4.98 -10.69 -31.56
C PHE A 79 -3.81 -10.88 -32.53
N ALA A 80 -3.33 -12.11 -32.64
CA ALA A 80 -2.57 -12.63 -33.77
C ALA A 80 -3.06 -14.07 -34.05
#